data_AF-A0A420F2X4-F1
#
_entry.id   AF-A0A420F2X4-F1
#
_cell.length_a   1.000
_cell.length_b   1.000
_cell.length_c   1.000
_cell.angle_alpha   90.00
_cell.angle_beta   90.00
_cell.angle_gamma   90.00
#
_symmetry.space_group_name_H-M   'P 1'
#
loop_
_entity.id
_entity.type
_entity.pdbx_description
1 polymer ?
#
loop_
_entity_poly.entity_id
_entity_poly.type
_entity_poly.pdbx_seq_one_letter_code
_entity_poly.pdbx_strand_id
1 'polypeptide(L)'
;MAIPLPRPSTVVGLTRAALDHAVGSAASFAAVPARAFAVLDGVEALLTRINGLVDRIERTLDRADRVVTDAEAAVREVGVISAAATSAVENATSVAARASAAVGTAAESAATAAELLAAYEPALRRAAPMATRFVEQLSHEEVTAAIRLVDELPKLREHLTADVLPILATLDRVGPDLHDLLEVTRDLKLAVAGIPGLGMLRRRGEKLTDEAE
;
A
#
# COMPACT_ATOMS: atom_id res chain seq x y z
N MET A 1 68.00 31.47 -113.85
CA MET A 1 67.40 31.92 -112.57
C MET A 1 66.64 33.21 -112.85
N ALA A 2 65.36 33.09 -113.24
CA ALA A 2 64.56 34.25 -113.60
C ALA A 2 64.05 34.91 -112.31
N ILE A 3 64.64 36.05 -111.94
CA ILE A 3 64.11 36.90 -110.88
C ILE A 3 62.83 37.53 -111.44
N PRO A 4 61.65 37.22 -110.91
CA PRO A 4 60.41 37.83 -111.38
C PRO A 4 60.47 39.32 -111.06
N LEU A 5 60.51 40.18 -112.09
CA LEU A 5 60.38 41.61 -111.90
C LEU A 5 58.95 41.89 -111.40
N PRO A 6 58.79 42.57 -110.25
CA PRO A 6 57.47 42.83 -109.69
C PRO A 6 56.64 43.68 -110.66
N ARG A 7 55.45 43.20 -111.00
CA ARG A 7 54.50 43.93 -111.83
C ARG A 7 53.96 45.11 -111.00
N PRO A 8 53.62 46.26 -111.61
CA PRO A 8 53.10 47.43 -110.88
C PRO A 8 51.90 47.12 -109.98
N SER A 9 51.05 46.16 -110.38
CA SER A 9 49.90 45.71 -109.59
C SER A 9 50.29 44.96 -108.31
N THR A 10 51.47 44.35 -108.24
CA THR A 10 51.98 43.65 -107.05
C THR A 10 52.42 44.65 -105.97
N VAL A 11 53.05 45.75 -106.36
CA VAL A 11 53.45 46.82 -105.42
C VAL A 11 52.23 47.52 -104.83
N VAL A 12 51.22 47.80 -105.67
CA VAL A 12 49.93 48.38 -105.22
C VAL A 12 49.16 47.42 -104.31
N GLY A 13 49.20 46.12 -104.59
CA GLY A 13 48.62 45.10 -103.70
C GLY A 13 49.31 45.04 -102.34
N LEU A 14 50.64 45.19 -102.30
CA LEU A 14 51.44 45.15 -101.08
C LEU A 14 51.24 46.40 -100.22
N THR A 15 51.17 47.59 -100.83
CA THR A 15 50.84 48.84 -100.12
C THR A 15 49.41 48.85 -99.60
N ARG A 16 48.44 48.33 -100.37
CA ARG A 16 47.06 48.18 -99.92
C ARG A 16 46.94 47.18 -98.77
N ALA A 17 47.62 46.03 -98.85
CA ALA A 17 47.66 45.06 -97.76
C ALA A 17 48.34 45.61 -96.51
N ALA A 18 49.43 46.38 -96.65
CA ALA A 18 50.09 47.05 -95.52
C ALA A 18 49.19 48.11 -94.88
N LEU A 19 48.41 48.85 -95.68
CA LEU A 19 47.43 49.82 -95.18
C LEU A 19 46.26 49.13 -94.48
N ASP A 20 45.69 48.07 -95.06
CA ASP A 20 44.61 47.27 -94.44
C ASP A 20 45.10 46.62 -93.13
N HIS A 21 46.37 46.18 -93.08
CA HIS A 21 46.99 45.64 -91.87
C HIS A 21 47.24 46.73 -90.82
N ALA A 22 47.73 47.92 -91.22
CA ALA A 22 47.95 49.05 -90.33
C ALA A 22 46.62 49.56 -89.75
N VAL A 23 45.58 49.70 -90.56
CA VAL A 23 44.22 50.07 -90.13
C VAL A 23 43.62 49.00 -89.24
N GLY A 24 43.79 47.71 -89.57
CA GLY A 24 43.36 46.59 -88.73
C GLY A 24 44.09 46.55 -87.37
N SER A 25 45.37 46.91 -87.34
CA SER A 25 46.16 47.01 -86.10
C SER A 25 45.78 48.25 -85.28
N ALA A 26 45.57 49.41 -85.91
CA ALA A 26 45.10 50.60 -85.22
C ALA A 26 43.69 50.40 -84.65
N ALA A 27 42.81 49.70 -85.37
CA ALA A 27 41.49 49.34 -84.89
C ALA A 27 41.53 48.34 -83.72
N SER A 28 42.47 47.38 -83.73
CA SER A 28 42.64 46.46 -82.60
C SER A 28 43.23 47.16 -81.38
N PHE A 29 44.20 48.06 -81.54
CA PHE A 29 44.73 48.92 -80.47
C PHE A 29 43.65 49.87 -79.91
N ALA A 30 42.81 50.46 -80.77
CA ALA A 30 41.70 51.30 -80.37
C ALA A 30 40.58 50.52 -79.64
N ALA A 31 40.47 49.19 -79.88
CA ALA A 31 39.52 48.33 -79.20
C ALA A 31 40.03 47.76 -77.85
N VAL A 32 41.33 47.88 -77.54
CA VAL A 32 41.90 47.42 -76.26
C VAL A 32 41.21 48.08 -75.05
N PRO A 33 41.01 49.41 -75.00
CA PRO A 33 40.32 50.06 -73.89
C PRO A 33 38.90 49.55 -73.70
N ALA A 34 38.13 49.37 -74.78
CA ALA A 34 36.76 48.86 -74.71
C ALA A 34 36.69 47.43 -74.14
N ARG A 35 37.63 46.56 -74.52
CA ARG A 35 37.75 45.21 -73.95
C ARG A 35 38.16 45.25 -72.47
N ALA A 36 39.04 46.17 -72.10
CA ALA A 36 39.45 46.35 -70.70
C ALA A 36 38.26 46.78 -69.82
N PHE A 37 37.45 47.75 -70.27
CA PHE A 37 36.23 48.15 -69.56
C PHE A 37 35.22 47.01 -69.43
N ALA A 38 34.97 46.24 -70.50
CA ALA A 38 34.08 45.09 -70.43
C ALA A 38 34.55 44.00 -69.45
N VAL A 39 35.88 43.80 -69.31
CA VAL A 39 36.45 42.91 -68.30
C VAL A 39 36.25 43.48 -66.90
N LEU A 40 36.46 44.78 -66.69
CA LEU A 40 36.22 45.44 -65.41
C LEU A 40 34.76 45.34 -64.98
N ASP A 41 33.81 45.61 -65.89
CA ASP A 41 32.38 45.45 -65.64
C ASP A 41 32.04 44.00 -65.26
N GLY A 42 32.65 43.02 -65.96
CA GLY A 42 32.50 41.59 -65.64
C GLY A 42 33.05 41.23 -64.25
N VAL A 43 34.18 41.82 -63.85
CA VAL A 43 34.76 41.67 -62.51
C VAL A 43 33.88 42.31 -61.45
N GLU A 44 33.34 43.52 -61.68
CA GLU A 44 32.42 44.19 -60.76
C GLU A 44 31.12 43.38 -60.55
N ALA A 45 30.56 42.83 -61.63
CA ALA A 45 29.41 41.94 -61.56
C ALA A 45 29.73 40.65 -60.78
N LEU A 46 30.91 40.07 -61.00
CA LEU A 46 31.37 38.89 -60.27
C LEU A 46 31.55 39.19 -58.77
N LEU A 47 32.20 40.31 -58.43
CA LEU A 47 32.40 40.73 -57.04
C LEU A 47 31.06 40.95 -56.33
N THR A 48 30.10 41.59 -56.99
CA THR A 48 28.74 41.76 -56.47
C THR A 48 28.07 40.42 -56.18
N ARG A 49 28.21 39.45 -57.09
CA ARG A 49 27.66 38.09 -56.91
C ARG A 49 28.37 37.34 -55.78
N ILE A 50 29.68 37.47 -55.65
CA ILE A 50 30.47 36.85 -54.58
C ILE A 50 30.05 37.43 -53.23
N ASN A 51 29.93 38.74 -53.09
CA ASN A 51 29.46 39.37 -51.85
C ASN A 51 28.07 38.85 -51.45
N GLY A 52 27.14 38.77 -52.40
CA GLY A 52 25.82 38.19 -52.13
C GLY A 52 25.83 36.70 -51.76
N LEU A 53 26.83 35.93 -52.25
CA LEU A 53 27.04 34.55 -51.83
C LEU A 53 27.63 34.46 -50.42
N VAL A 54 28.61 35.31 -50.09
CA VAL A 54 29.20 35.40 -48.75
C VAL A 54 28.11 35.74 -47.72
N ASP A 55 27.30 36.77 -47.97
CA ASP A 55 26.18 37.14 -47.09
C ASP A 55 25.20 35.97 -46.87
N ARG A 56 25.00 35.13 -47.90
CA ARG A 56 24.12 33.96 -47.81
C ARG A 56 24.76 32.82 -47.02
N ILE A 57 26.06 32.61 -47.19
CA ILE A 57 26.84 31.62 -46.44
C ILE A 57 26.85 32.01 -44.97
N GLU A 58 27.15 33.26 -44.62
CA GLU A 58 27.13 33.76 -43.24
C GLU A 58 25.77 33.50 -42.58
N ARG A 59 24.68 33.90 -43.24
CA ARG A 59 23.31 33.61 -42.76
C ARG A 59 23.00 32.11 -42.65
N THR A 60 23.67 31.25 -43.40
CA THR A 60 23.49 29.79 -43.34
C THR A 60 24.28 29.21 -42.18
N LEU A 61 25.51 29.69 -41.96
CA LEU A 61 26.34 29.33 -40.81
C LEU A 61 25.66 29.75 -39.50
N ASP A 62 25.15 30.98 -39.41
CA ASP A 62 24.40 31.44 -38.24
C ASP A 62 23.19 30.53 -37.93
N ARG A 63 22.51 30.01 -38.96
CA ARG A 63 21.39 29.07 -38.78
C ARG A 63 21.89 27.70 -38.32
N ALA A 64 22.99 27.22 -38.89
CA ALA A 64 23.60 25.97 -38.48
C ALA A 64 24.03 26.02 -37.01
N ASP A 65 24.67 27.10 -36.56
CA ASP A 65 25.10 27.27 -35.17
C ASP A 65 23.92 27.28 -34.19
N ARG A 66 22.80 27.93 -34.56
CA ARG A 66 21.56 27.88 -33.77
C ARG A 66 20.99 26.46 -33.69
N VAL A 67 20.93 25.75 -34.83
CA VAL A 67 20.43 24.37 -34.87
C VAL A 67 21.30 23.44 -34.02
N VAL A 68 22.63 23.61 -34.03
CA VAL A 68 23.55 22.84 -33.18
C VAL A 68 23.27 23.13 -31.71
N THR A 69 23.13 24.41 -31.34
CA THR A 69 22.81 24.81 -29.95
C THR A 69 21.47 24.23 -29.48
N ASP A 70 20.44 24.29 -30.32
CA ASP A 70 19.11 23.73 -30.02
C ASP A 70 19.17 22.20 -29.91
N ALA A 71 19.93 21.53 -30.77
CA ALA A 71 20.13 20.09 -30.72
C ALA A 71 20.86 19.66 -29.43
N GLU A 72 21.88 20.40 -29.01
CA GLU A 72 22.58 20.16 -27.74
C GLU A 72 21.65 20.35 -26.54
N ALA A 73 20.75 21.33 -26.58
CA ALA A 73 19.74 21.52 -25.55
C ALA A 73 18.74 20.36 -25.52
N ALA A 74 18.23 19.94 -26.67
CA ALA A 74 17.30 18.82 -26.79
C ALA A 74 17.92 17.50 -26.29
N VAL A 75 19.19 17.22 -26.62
CA VAL A 75 19.90 16.02 -26.15
C VAL A 75 20.04 16.02 -24.62
N ARG A 76 20.36 17.17 -24.01
CA ARG A 76 20.40 17.30 -22.55
C ARG A 76 19.04 17.04 -21.90
N GLU A 77 17.97 17.58 -22.48
CA GLU A 77 16.60 17.36 -22.00
C GLU A 77 16.20 15.89 -22.09
N VAL A 78 16.47 15.23 -23.23
CA VAL A 78 16.24 13.78 -23.41
C VAL A 78 17.01 12.95 -22.38
N GLY A 79 18.22 13.37 -22.00
CA GLY A 79 19.00 12.72 -20.94
C GLY A 79 18.30 12.79 -19.58
N VAL A 80 17.76 13.96 -19.22
CA VAL A 80 16.98 14.14 -17.97
C VAL A 80 15.70 13.30 -17.99
N ILE A 81 14.96 13.32 -19.12
CA ILE A 81 13.72 12.54 -19.27
C ILE A 81 14.01 11.04 -19.16
N SER A 82 15.08 10.57 -19.78
CA SER A 82 15.47 9.16 -19.76
C SER A 82 15.83 8.71 -18.34
N ALA A 83 16.59 9.52 -17.58
CA ALA A 83 16.88 9.23 -16.18
C ALA A 83 15.61 9.18 -15.31
N ALA A 84 14.68 10.12 -15.52
CA ALA A 84 13.39 10.12 -14.83
C ALA A 84 12.55 8.90 -15.19
N ALA A 85 12.53 8.49 -16.46
CA ALA A 85 11.84 7.30 -16.93
C ALA A 85 12.42 6.02 -16.30
N THR A 86 13.75 5.89 -16.23
CA THR A 86 14.41 4.78 -15.53
C THR A 86 13.98 4.71 -14.07
N SER A 87 14.02 5.83 -13.35
CA SER A 87 13.57 5.87 -11.95
C SER A 87 12.09 5.52 -11.80
N ALA A 88 11.23 5.97 -12.71
CA ALA A 88 9.81 5.64 -12.71
C ALA A 88 9.58 4.13 -12.91
N VAL A 89 10.33 3.48 -13.81
CA VAL A 89 10.27 2.03 -14.03
C VAL A 89 10.73 1.27 -12.78
N GLU A 90 11.84 1.65 -12.17
CA GLU A 90 12.34 1.03 -10.94
C GLU A 90 11.32 1.11 -9.80
N ASN A 91 10.69 2.29 -9.63
CA ASN A 91 9.62 2.47 -8.65
C ASN A 91 8.41 1.60 -8.95
N ALA A 92 7.98 1.52 -10.21
CA ALA A 92 6.87 0.66 -10.63
C ALA A 92 7.17 -0.82 -10.35
N THR A 93 8.39 -1.29 -10.63
CA THR A 93 8.83 -2.65 -10.31
C THR A 93 8.82 -2.91 -8.80
N SER A 94 9.28 -1.96 -7.99
CA SER A 94 9.25 -2.07 -6.52
C SER A 94 7.82 -2.16 -5.99
N VAL A 95 6.91 -1.33 -6.51
CA VAL A 95 5.48 -1.35 -6.15
C VAL A 95 4.84 -2.68 -6.55
N ALA A 96 5.11 -3.18 -7.75
CA ALA A 96 4.60 -4.46 -8.21
C ALA A 96 5.05 -5.62 -7.32
N ALA A 97 6.32 -5.63 -6.90
CA ALA A 97 6.85 -6.65 -5.98
C ALA A 97 6.15 -6.61 -4.61
N ARG A 98 5.96 -5.41 -4.04
CA ARG A 98 5.25 -5.23 -2.76
C ARG A 98 3.77 -5.65 -2.87
N ALA A 99 3.11 -5.31 -3.96
CA ALA A 99 1.74 -5.71 -4.21
C ALA A 99 1.61 -7.24 -4.31
N SER A 100 2.54 -7.90 -4.99
CA SER A 100 2.57 -9.36 -5.08
C SER A 100 2.75 -10.02 -3.71
N ALA A 101 3.65 -9.50 -2.87
CA ALA A 101 3.85 -9.99 -1.51
C ALA A 101 2.60 -9.79 -0.61
N ALA A 102 1.94 -8.63 -0.73
CA ALA A 102 0.71 -8.34 0.01
C ALA A 102 -0.43 -9.28 -0.40
N VAL A 103 -0.59 -9.55 -1.69
CA VAL A 103 -1.57 -10.53 -2.20
C VAL A 103 -1.26 -11.93 -1.69
N GLY A 104 0.02 -12.34 -1.66
CA GLY A 104 0.44 -13.62 -1.09
C GLY A 104 0.06 -13.75 0.39
N THR A 105 0.37 -12.74 1.20
CA THR A 105 0.03 -12.71 2.64
C THR A 105 -1.49 -12.75 2.86
N ALA A 106 -2.25 -12.03 2.03
CA ALA A 106 -3.71 -12.02 2.10
C ALA A 106 -4.29 -13.40 1.73
N ALA A 107 -3.72 -14.08 0.74
CA ALA A 107 -4.13 -15.43 0.35
C ALA A 107 -3.87 -16.45 1.47
N GLU A 108 -2.71 -16.40 2.12
CA GLU A 108 -2.38 -17.25 3.27
C GLU A 108 -3.32 -17.00 4.46
N SER A 109 -3.63 -15.74 4.74
CA SER A 109 -4.57 -15.35 5.80
C SER A 109 -5.98 -15.84 5.51
N ALA A 110 -6.43 -15.71 4.25
CA ALA A 110 -7.73 -16.20 3.81
C ALA A 110 -7.83 -17.73 3.88
N ALA A 111 -6.76 -18.45 3.50
CA ALA A 111 -6.69 -19.91 3.62
C ALA A 111 -6.80 -20.33 5.10
N THR A 112 -6.03 -19.69 5.98
CA THR A 112 -6.09 -19.97 7.43
C THR A 112 -7.48 -19.70 8.00
N ALA A 113 -8.10 -18.56 7.64
CA ALA A 113 -9.46 -18.25 8.05
C ALA A 113 -10.47 -19.28 7.53
N ALA A 114 -10.33 -19.73 6.29
CA ALA A 114 -11.18 -20.76 5.72
C ALA A 114 -11.04 -22.11 6.46
N GLU A 115 -9.82 -22.51 6.80
CA GLU A 115 -9.56 -23.72 7.60
C GLU A 115 -10.21 -23.63 8.99
N LEU A 116 -10.05 -22.50 9.69
CA LEU A 116 -10.67 -22.27 10.99
C LEU A 116 -12.20 -22.30 10.87
N LEU A 117 -12.78 -21.61 9.91
CA LEU A 117 -14.23 -21.60 9.69
C LEU A 117 -14.75 -23.00 9.37
N ALA A 118 -14.05 -23.77 8.53
CA ALA A 118 -14.41 -25.15 8.22
C ALA A 118 -14.34 -26.05 9.47
N ALA A 119 -13.36 -25.83 10.35
CA ALA A 119 -13.26 -26.56 11.61
C ALA A 119 -14.40 -26.22 12.58
N TYR A 120 -14.82 -24.96 12.65
CA TYR A 120 -15.89 -24.50 13.56
C TYR A 120 -17.31 -24.65 13.00
N GLU A 121 -17.49 -24.73 11.67
CA GLU A 121 -18.78 -24.82 11.02
C GLU A 121 -19.70 -25.91 11.62
N PRO A 122 -19.25 -27.16 11.85
CA PRO A 122 -20.13 -28.20 12.40
C PRO A 122 -20.58 -27.91 13.84
N ALA A 123 -19.75 -27.23 14.64
CA ALA A 123 -20.11 -26.84 16.00
C ALA A 123 -21.10 -25.67 15.97
N LEU A 124 -20.85 -24.66 15.13
CA LEU A 124 -21.74 -23.51 14.95
C LEU A 124 -23.11 -23.92 14.42
N ARG A 125 -23.17 -24.85 13.44
CA ARG A 125 -24.45 -25.39 12.94
C ARG A 125 -25.26 -26.09 14.03
N ARG A 126 -24.60 -26.80 14.96
CA ARG A 126 -25.27 -27.44 16.11
C ARG A 126 -25.68 -26.44 17.18
N ALA A 127 -24.85 -25.43 17.44
CA ALA A 127 -25.08 -24.42 18.47
C ALA A 127 -26.15 -23.40 18.06
N ALA A 128 -26.28 -23.08 16.76
CA ALA A 128 -27.21 -22.08 16.24
C ALA A 128 -28.65 -22.25 16.76
N PRO A 129 -29.33 -23.42 16.63
CA PRO A 129 -30.69 -23.57 17.14
C PRO A 129 -30.78 -23.46 18.68
N MET A 130 -29.73 -23.85 19.42
CA MET A 130 -29.71 -23.68 20.88
C MET A 130 -29.60 -22.21 21.28
N ALA A 131 -28.74 -21.46 20.60
CA ALA A 131 -28.60 -20.02 20.80
C ALA A 131 -29.90 -19.28 20.42
N THR A 132 -30.54 -19.64 19.31
CA THR A 132 -31.85 -19.09 18.92
C THR A 132 -32.89 -19.35 19.99
N ARG A 133 -33.04 -20.59 20.46
CA ARG A 133 -34.00 -20.91 21.52
C ARG A 133 -33.70 -20.17 22.82
N PHE A 134 -32.42 -20.02 23.17
CA PHE A 134 -32.00 -19.27 24.36
C PHE A 134 -32.38 -17.80 24.25
N VAL A 135 -32.11 -17.15 23.11
CA VAL A 135 -32.47 -15.75 22.86
C VAL A 135 -33.98 -15.53 22.79
N GLU A 136 -34.73 -16.45 22.19
CA GLU A 136 -36.20 -16.36 22.10
C GLU A 136 -36.88 -16.56 23.46
N GLN A 137 -36.31 -17.39 24.34
CA GLN A 137 -36.91 -17.72 25.63
C GLN A 137 -36.46 -16.82 26.77
N LEU A 138 -35.36 -16.08 26.63
CA LEU A 138 -34.86 -15.21 27.69
C LEU A 138 -35.54 -13.83 27.68
N SER A 139 -36.27 -13.54 28.76
CA SER A 139 -36.62 -12.14 29.08
C SER A 139 -35.42 -11.37 29.62
N HIS A 140 -35.46 -10.04 29.55
CA HIS A 140 -34.41 -9.19 30.16
C HIS A 140 -34.25 -9.44 31.66
N GLU A 141 -35.34 -9.77 32.35
CA GLU A 141 -35.30 -10.08 33.78
C GLU A 141 -34.59 -11.41 34.04
N GLU A 142 -34.82 -12.42 33.19
CA GLU A 142 -34.19 -13.73 33.31
C GLU A 142 -32.70 -13.67 32.99
N VAL A 143 -32.26 -12.87 32.00
CA VAL A 143 -30.83 -12.63 31.75
C VAL A 143 -30.17 -12.00 32.96
N THR A 144 -30.81 -10.99 33.56
CA THR A 144 -30.30 -10.32 34.75
C THR A 144 -30.24 -11.27 35.95
N ALA A 145 -31.26 -12.12 36.11
CA ALA A 145 -31.29 -13.14 37.15
C ALA A 145 -30.21 -14.21 36.93
N ALA A 146 -29.97 -14.64 35.69
CA ALA A 146 -28.93 -15.60 35.35
C ALA A 146 -27.53 -15.05 35.61
N ILE A 147 -27.27 -13.78 35.30
CA ILE A 147 -26.00 -13.10 35.64
C ILE A 147 -25.83 -13.09 37.16
N ARG A 148 -26.85 -12.66 37.92
CA ARG A 148 -26.80 -12.67 39.40
C ARG A 148 -26.57 -14.08 39.96
N LEU A 149 -27.18 -15.10 39.36
CA LEU A 149 -26.98 -16.49 39.79
C LEU A 149 -25.51 -16.92 39.60
N VAL A 150 -24.91 -16.60 38.45
CA VAL A 150 -23.50 -16.90 38.17
C VAL A 150 -22.57 -16.17 39.14
N ASP A 151 -22.88 -14.92 39.49
CA ASP A 151 -22.12 -14.14 40.47
C ASP A 151 -22.23 -14.69 41.91
N GLU A 152 -23.36 -15.29 42.26
CA GLU A 152 -23.62 -15.85 43.60
C GLU A 152 -23.14 -17.31 43.74
N LEU A 153 -22.98 -18.06 42.65
CA LEU A 153 -22.49 -19.45 42.66
C LEU A 153 -21.16 -19.64 43.41
N PRO A 154 -20.13 -18.79 43.21
CA PRO A 154 -18.88 -18.88 43.96
C PRO A 154 -19.08 -18.71 45.47
N LYS A 155 -19.92 -17.75 45.88
CA LYS A 155 -20.20 -17.44 47.29
C LYS A 155 -21.01 -18.55 47.97
N LEU A 156 -21.96 -19.13 47.23
CA LEU A 156 -22.74 -20.27 47.68
C LEU A 156 -21.84 -21.49 47.89
N ARG A 157 -20.92 -21.77 46.97
CA ARG A 157 -19.93 -22.85 47.13
C ARG A 157 -19.07 -22.63 48.38
N GLU A 158 -18.67 -21.40 48.63
CA GLU A 158 -17.84 -21.05 49.79
C GLU A 158 -18.57 -21.29 51.11
N HIS A 159 -19.82 -20.79 51.24
CA HIS A 159 -20.66 -21.05 52.41
C HIS A 159 -21.01 -22.54 52.59
N LEU A 160 -21.29 -23.25 51.50
CA LEU A 160 -21.58 -24.68 51.58
C LEU A 160 -20.36 -25.47 52.10
N THR A 161 -19.16 -25.09 51.68
CA THR A 161 -17.93 -25.80 52.06
C THR A 161 -17.43 -25.39 53.44
N ALA A 162 -17.47 -24.10 53.77
CA ALA A 162 -16.94 -23.55 55.01
C ALA A 162 -17.91 -23.74 56.19
N ASP A 163 -19.21 -23.60 55.96
CA ASP A 163 -20.18 -23.46 57.05
C ASP A 163 -21.12 -24.66 57.15
N VAL A 164 -21.64 -25.14 56.03
CA VAL A 164 -22.74 -26.14 56.04
C VAL A 164 -22.23 -27.57 56.11
N LEU A 165 -21.28 -27.96 55.24
CA LEU A 165 -20.75 -29.33 55.21
C LEU A 165 -20.12 -29.77 56.54
N PRO A 166 -19.36 -28.94 57.27
CA PRO A 166 -18.82 -29.34 58.57
C PRO A 166 -19.91 -29.63 59.62
N ILE A 167 -21.01 -28.86 59.62
CA ILE A 167 -22.14 -29.08 60.53
C ILE A 167 -22.87 -30.39 60.19
N LEU A 168 -23.08 -30.66 58.90
CA LEU A 168 -23.66 -31.92 58.45
C LEU A 168 -22.77 -33.13 58.81
N ALA A 169 -21.45 -32.96 58.78
CA ALA A 169 -20.52 -33.99 59.23
C ALA A 169 -20.62 -34.25 60.76
N THR A 170 -20.86 -33.21 61.57
CA THR A 170 -21.11 -33.38 63.00
C THR A 170 -22.50 -33.93 63.33
N LEU A 171 -23.49 -33.74 62.46
CA LEU A 171 -24.87 -34.24 62.64
C LEU A 171 -24.96 -35.78 62.63
N ASP A 172 -24.02 -36.46 61.97
CA ASP A 172 -23.88 -37.93 62.03
C ASP A 172 -23.68 -38.43 63.48
N ARG A 173 -23.16 -37.55 64.36
CA ARG A 173 -22.88 -37.85 65.77
C ARG A 173 -24.02 -37.52 66.72
N VAL A 174 -25.03 -36.77 66.26
CA VAL A 174 -26.19 -36.36 67.09
C VAL A 174 -27.13 -37.52 67.39
N GLY A 175 -27.16 -38.56 66.55
CA GLY A 175 -27.94 -39.78 66.79
C GLY A 175 -27.53 -40.53 68.08
N PRO A 176 -26.23 -40.86 68.23
CA PRO A 176 -25.68 -41.38 69.48
C PRO A 176 -25.91 -40.45 70.68
N ASP A 177 -25.61 -39.15 70.56
CA ASP A 177 -25.69 -38.18 71.66
C ASP A 177 -27.14 -38.01 72.18
N LEU A 178 -28.14 -38.09 71.31
CA LEU A 178 -29.56 -38.09 71.70
C LEU A 178 -29.98 -39.37 72.43
N HIS A 179 -29.40 -40.51 72.05
CA HIS A 179 -29.65 -41.78 72.74
C HIS A 179 -29.06 -41.76 74.15
N ASP A 180 -27.86 -41.24 74.30
CA ASP A 180 -27.18 -41.08 75.59
C ASP A 180 -27.98 -40.14 76.52
N LEU A 181 -28.54 -39.05 76.00
CA LEU A 181 -29.43 -38.16 76.77
C LEU A 181 -30.74 -38.85 77.22
N LEU A 182 -31.28 -39.77 76.42
CA LEU A 182 -32.45 -40.57 76.80
C LEU A 182 -32.12 -41.59 77.90
N GLU A 183 -30.90 -42.13 77.91
CA GLU A 183 -30.42 -43.01 78.97
C GLU A 183 -30.20 -42.23 80.27
N VAL A 184 -29.53 -41.08 80.21
CA VAL A 184 -29.30 -40.21 81.38
C VAL A 184 -30.61 -39.69 81.98
N THR A 185 -31.61 -39.36 81.15
CA THR A 185 -32.93 -38.96 81.65
C THR A 185 -33.71 -40.13 82.27
N ARG A 186 -33.53 -41.35 81.76
CA ARG A 186 -34.08 -42.58 82.38
C ARG A 186 -33.41 -42.85 83.73
N ASP A 187 -32.11 -42.68 83.83
CA ASP A 187 -31.35 -42.85 85.07
C ASP A 187 -31.69 -41.78 86.09
N LEU A 188 -31.90 -40.53 85.67
CA LEU A 188 -32.38 -39.46 86.54
C LEU A 188 -33.79 -39.77 87.08
N LYS A 189 -34.68 -40.30 86.25
CA LYS A 189 -36.01 -40.76 86.67
C LYS A 189 -35.92 -41.87 87.74
N LEU A 190 -34.98 -42.80 87.56
CA LEU A 190 -34.74 -43.89 88.52
C LEU A 190 -34.09 -43.38 89.83
N ALA A 191 -33.13 -42.46 89.73
CA ALA A 191 -32.47 -41.85 90.89
C ALA A 191 -33.44 -40.99 91.73
N VAL A 192 -34.30 -40.19 91.09
CA VAL A 192 -35.33 -39.40 91.76
C VAL A 192 -36.39 -40.30 92.42
N ALA A 193 -36.73 -41.44 91.81
CA ALA A 193 -37.60 -42.44 92.44
C ALA A 193 -36.97 -43.11 93.68
N GLY A 194 -35.64 -43.09 93.81
CA GLY A 194 -34.89 -43.65 94.92
C GLY A 194 -34.69 -42.73 96.13
N ILE A 195 -35.08 -41.45 96.07
CA ILE A 195 -34.90 -40.50 97.18
C ILE A 195 -35.93 -40.78 98.30
N PRO A 196 -35.49 -41.15 99.51
CA PRO A 196 -36.39 -41.42 100.64
C PRO A 196 -37.21 -40.16 100.99
N GLY A 197 -38.55 -40.27 100.92
CA GLY A 197 -39.49 -39.17 101.23
C GLY A 197 -40.26 -38.61 100.03
N LEU A 198 -39.79 -38.76 98.78
CA LEU A 198 -40.49 -38.25 97.58
C LEU A 198 -41.73 -39.07 97.17
N GLY A 199 -41.81 -40.35 97.56
CA GLY A 199 -43.00 -41.18 97.35
C GLY A 199 -44.26 -40.65 98.05
N MET A 200 -44.10 -39.86 99.12
CA MET A 200 -45.19 -39.18 99.81
C MET A 200 -45.72 -37.96 99.02
N LEU A 201 -44.88 -37.32 98.21
CA LEU A 201 -45.30 -36.26 97.28
C LEU A 201 -45.99 -36.83 96.06
N ARG A 202 -45.51 -37.96 95.50
CA ARG A 202 -46.21 -38.67 94.41
C ARG A 202 -47.62 -39.09 94.82
N ARG A 203 -47.79 -39.70 96.00
CA ARG A 203 -49.12 -40.06 96.55
C ARG A 203 -50.00 -38.85 96.88
N ARG A 204 -49.45 -37.66 97.12
CA ARG A 204 -50.21 -36.41 97.33
C ARG A 204 -50.61 -35.76 96.01
N GLY A 205 -49.73 -35.82 95.00
CA GLY A 205 -50.00 -35.35 93.64
C GLY A 205 -51.05 -36.20 92.93
N GLU A 206 -50.93 -37.53 92.99
CA GLU A 206 -51.92 -38.47 92.43
C GLU A 206 -53.32 -38.24 93.03
N LYS A 207 -53.40 -37.92 94.33
CA LYS A 207 -54.67 -37.52 94.99
C LYS A 207 -55.21 -36.17 94.54
N LEU A 208 -54.35 -35.21 94.18
CA LEU A 208 -54.77 -33.89 93.69
C LEU A 208 -55.23 -33.92 92.23
N THR A 209 -54.66 -34.82 91.41
CA THR A 209 -55.12 -35.05 90.03
C THR A 209 -56.43 -35.84 90.00
N ASP A 210 -56.62 -36.81 90.89
CA ASP A 210 -57.89 -37.55 91.02
C ASP A 210 -59.02 -36.71 91.66
N GLU A 211 -58.70 -35.60 92.35
CA GLU A 211 -59.68 -34.62 92.86
C GLU A 211 -59.95 -33.46 91.87
N ALA A 212 -59.22 -33.40 90.75
CA ALA A 212 -59.34 -32.36 89.72
C ALA A 212 -60.02 -32.85 88.41
N GLU A 213 -60.43 -34.12 88.35
CA GLU A 213 -61.45 -34.64 87.43
C GLU A 213 -62.79 -34.85 88.17
#